data_AF-A0A4Z0GHD4-F1
#
_entry.id   AF-A0A4Z0GHD4-F1
#
_cell.length_a   1.000
_cell.length_b   1.000
_cell.length_c   1.000
_cell.angle_alpha   90.00
_cell.angle_beta   90.00
_cell.angle_gamma   90.00
#
_symmetry.space_group_name_H-M   'P 1'
#
loop_
_entity.id
_entity.type
_entity.pdbx_description
1 polymer ?
#
loop_
_entity_poly.entity_id
_entity_poly.type
_entity_poly.pdbx_seq_one_letter_code
_entity_poly.pdbx_strand_id
1 'polypeptide(L)'
;MKNVIIDNTQAFFEQPLEHVDTIYSARKFFGVPDGGYLYMDADKQLDLKQDASYYRCDALLKQIDLGSEAAAPLFEENEAYLDRCGLRAMPRLTQRLLMSIDYQHVMTKRNENYLFLRNHLNPYNQLKTDSNDFNGPMCYPFLMDNGEQLKEYLMERRIFVNDYWEEVLERVPTDSFEHRLAKDLVPLPVDQHCSTAEMHIIVRTVLEFLKIKDKS
;
A
#
# COMPACT_ATOMS: atom_id res chain seq x y z
N MET A 1 1.27 13.02 25.08
CA MET A 1 2.61 12.47 24.74
C MET A 1 3.50 13.63 24.32
N LYS A 2 4.80 13.64 24.64
CA LYS A 2 5.72 14.70 24.18
C LYS A 2 6.77 14.04 23.25
N ASN A 3 7.01 14.62 22.09
CA ASN A 3 7.98 14.16 21.08
C ASN A 3 7.66 12.80 20.44
N VAL A 4 6.39 12.54 20.09
CA VAL A 4 5.99 11.37 19.30
C VAL A 4 5.60 11.86 17.91
N ILE A 5 6.10 11.17 16.88
CA ILE A 5 5.67 11.34 15.49
C ILE A 5 5.08 10.01 15.04
N ILE A 6 3.92 10.04 14.41
CA ILE A 6 3.27 8.85 13.85
C ILE A 6 3.49 8.80 12.34
N ASP A 7 3.98 7.65 11.86
CA ASP A 7 4.03 7.33 10.43
C ASP A 7 2.73 6.62 10.03
N ASN A 8 1.81 7.39 9.43
CA ASN A 8 0.57 6.89 8.82
C ASN A 8 0.70 6.77 7.29
N THR A 9 1.90 6.55 6.75
CA THR A 9 2.06 6.39 5.30
C THR A 9 1.28 5.20 4.76
N GLN A 10 0.98 4.18 5.57
CA GLN A 10 0.12 3.04 5.21
C GLN A 10 -1.32 3.13 5.79
N ALA A 11 -1.71 4.28 6.33
CA ALA A 11 -2.98 4.49 7.05
C ALA A 11 -3.61 5.85 6.67
N PHE A 12 -3.78 6.11 5.37
CA PHE A 12 -4.16 7.45 4.87
C PHE A 12 -5.48 7.99 5.43
N PHE A 13 -6.47 7.13 5.64
CA PHE A 13 -7.80 7.54 6.11
C PHE A 13 -7.90 7.63 7.64
N GLU A 14 -6.87 7.21 8.37
CA GLU A 14 -6.85 7.32 9.82
C GLU A 14 -6.66 8.78 10.25
N GLN A 15 -7.51 9.22 11.18
CA GLN A 15 -7.40 10.56 11.73
C GLN A 15 -6.14 10.67 12.59
N PRO A 16 -5.45 11.80 12.55
CA PRO A 16 -4.30 12.02 13.41
C PRO A 16 -4.77 12.11 14.86
N LEU A 17 -3.91 11.69 15.78
CA LEU A 17 -4.17 11.91 17.20
C LEU A 17 -3.96 13.39 17.54
N GLU A 18 -4.82 13.92 18.42
CA GLU A 18 -4.69 15.29 18.91
C GLU A 18 -3.32 15.50 19.56
N HIS A 19 -2.64 16.60 19.19
CA HIS A 19 -1.31 16.94 19.67
C HIS A 19 -0.19 15.95 19.31
N VAL A 20 -0.36 15.19 18.22
CA VAL A 20 0.67 14.28 17.70
C VAL A 20 0.93 14.52 16.22
N ASP A 21 2.17 14.91 15.91
CA ASP A 21 2.61 15.11 14.53
C ASP A 21 2.49 13.80 13.75
N THR A 22 1.85 13.84 12.58
CA THR A 22 1.52 12.63 11.81
C THR A 22 1.82 12.82 10.33
N ILE A 23 2.50 11.85 9.71
CA ILE A 23 2.89 11.88 8.31
C ILE A 23 2.06 10.87 7.51
N TYR A 24 1.64 11.26 6.32
CA TYR A 24 0.87 10.43 5.41
C TYR A 24 1.49 10.40 4.02
N SER A 25 1.25 9.33 3.27
CA SER A 25 1.62 9.20 1.86
C SER A 25 0.37 9.14 1.00
N ALA A 26 0.24 10.07 0.05
CA ALA A 26 -0.87 10.05 -0.90
C ALA A 26 -0.67 8.98 -1.99
N ARG A 27 0.59 8.77 -2.42
CA ARG A 27 0.94 7.84 -3.50
C ARG A 27 0.59 6.38 -3.22
N LYS A 28 0.56 5.98 -1.95
CA LYS A 28 0.21 4.60 -1.55
C LYS A 28 -1.27 4.28 -1.71
N PHE A 29 -2.12 5.30 -1.90
CA PHE A 29 -3.58 5.16 -1.95
C PHE A 29 -4.21 5.67 -3.25
N PHE A 30 -3.54 6.59 -3.95
CA PHE A 30 -4.10 7.29 -5.10
C PHE A 30 -3.13 7.33 -6.28
N GLY A 31 -3.68 7.39 -7.50
CA GLY A 31 -2.94 7.54 -8.75
C GLY A 31 -2.37 8.96 -8.92
N VAL A 32 -1.42 9.33 -8.07
CA VAL A 32 -0.73 10.63 -8.09
C VAL A 32 0.79 10.43 -8.19
N PRO A 33 1.51 11.35 -8.85
CA PRO A 33 2.94 11.19 -9.13
C PRO A 33 3.85 11.36 -7.90
N ASP A 34 3.36 12.03 -6.86
CA ASP A 34 4.04 12.35 -5.60
C ASP A 34 2.98 12.77 -4.56
N GLY A 35 3.45 13.16 -3.39
CA GLY A 35 2.62 13.78 -2.37
C GLY A 35 2.65 13.04 -1.04
N GLY A 36 2.78 13.83 0.01
CA GLY A 36 2.59 13.43 1.38
C GLY A 36 1.94 14.58 2.16
N TYR A 37 1.31 14.23 3.27
CA TYR A 37 0.75 15.21 4.20
C TYR A 37 1.52 15.14 5.50
N LEU A 38 1.64 16.30 6.15
CA LEU A 38 2.15 16.42 7.50
C LEU A 38 1.08 17.16 8.31
N TYR A 39 0.50 16.45 9.26
CA TYR A 39 -0.36 17.03 10.28
C TYR A 39 0.51 17.40 11.48
N MET A 40 0.42 18.64 11.94
CA MET A 40 1.12 19.14 13.11
C MET A 40 0.30 20.25 13.76
N ASP A 41 0.46 20.43 15.07
CA ASP A 41 -0.16 21.54 15.80
C ASP A 41 0.65 22.83 15.74
N ALA A 42 1.93 22.73 15.38
CA ALA A 42 2.79 23.89 15.30
C ALA A 42 2.28 24.83 14.20
N ASP A 43 2.03 26.10 14.56
CA ASP A 43 1.68 27.18 13.62
C ASP A 43 2.91 27.66 12.80
N LYS A 44 3.87 26.75 12.56
CA LYS A 44 5.08 27.04 11.82
C LYS A 44 4.86 26.71 10.35
N GLN A 45 4.71 27.74 9.54
CA GLN A 45 4.78 27.57 8.09
C GLN A 45 6.21 27.18 7.68
N LEU A 46 6.33 26.03 7.04
CA LEU A 46 7.57 25.62 6.39
C LEU A 46 7.69 26.36 5.05
N ASP A 47 8.73 27.17 4.88
CA ASP A 47 9.05 27.80 3.61
C ASP A 47 9.71 26.76 2.67
N LEU A 48 8.86 26.03 1.94
CA LEU A 48 9.28 24.98 1.02
C LEU A 48 9.16 25.46 -0.41
N LYS A 49 10.24 25.29 -1.19
CA LYS A 49 10.19 25.52 -2.63
C LYS A 49 9.21 24.55 -3.28
N GLN A 50 8.34 25.09 -4.12
CA GLN A 50 7.41 24.31 -4.94
C GLN A 50 8.15 23.53 -6.03
N ASP A 51 7.84 22.25 -6.16
CA ASP A 51 8.27 21.39 -7.27
C ASP A 51 7.18 21.30 -8.36
N ALA A 52 7.54 20.79 -9.53
CA ALA A 52 6.63 20.40 -10.59
C ALA A 52 6.59 18.87 -10.71
N SER A 53 5.42 18.29 -11.00
CA SER A 53 5.25 16.83 -11.03
C SER A 53 4.82 16.24 -12.37
N TYR A 54 4.64 17.06 -13.41
CA TYR A 54 4.12 16.61 -14.71
C TYR A 54 4.99 15.54 -15.36
N TYR A 55 6.31 15.61 -15.17
CA TYR A 55 7.26 14.65 -15.75
C TYR A 55 7.23 13.30 -15.07
N ARG A 56 6.72 13.21 -13.83
CA ARG A 56 6.51 11.94 -13.12
C ARG A 56 5.17 11.28 -13.45
N CYS A 57 4.27 11.99 -14.13
CA CYS A 57 2.98 11.43 -14.53
C CYS A 57 3.10 10.43 -15.68
N ASP A 58 4.23 10.38 -16.37
CA ASP A 58 4.47 9.46 -17.46
C ASP A 58 4.34 7.98 -17.05
N ALA A 59 4.81 7.61 -15.86
CA ALA A 59 4.64 6.27 -15.28
C ALA A 59 3.15 5.91 -15.15
N LEU A 60 2.35 6.82 -14.61
CA LEU A 60 0.90 6.63 -14.43
C LEU A 60 0.18 6.53 -15.78
N LEU A 61 0.50 7.43 -16.72
CA LEU A 61 -0.10 7.43 -18.06
C LEU A 61 0.28 6.16 -18.84
N LYS A 62 1.54 5.76 -18.78
CA LYS A 62 2.03 4.54 -19.43
C LYS A 62 1.41 3.29 -18.83
N GLN A 63 1.17 3.27 -17.52
CA GLN A 63 0.48 2.16 -16.86
C GLN A 63 -0.95 2.00 -17.37
N ILE A 64 -1.66 3.11 -17.61
CA ILE A 64 -3.02 3.09 -18.16
C ILE A 64 -3.04 2.48 -19.56
N ASP A 65 -2.12 2.90 -20.43
CA ASP A 65 -2.12 2.48 -21.84
C ASP A 65 -1.49 1.09 -22.06
N LEU A 66 -0.40 0.78 -21.34
CA LEU A 66 0.47 -0.36 -21.61
C LEU A 66 0.61 -1.35 -20.43
N GLY A 67 -0.03 -1.06 -19.30
CA GLY A 67 0.00 -1.90 -18.09
C GLY A 67 1.22 -1.68 -17.19
N SER A 68 1.17 -2.27 -15.99
CA SER A 68 2.16 -2.07 -14.92
C SER A 68 3.58 -2.51 -15.31
N GLU A 69 3.73 -3.63 -16.03
CA GLU A 69 5.04 -4.13 -16.46
C GLU A 69 5.78 -3.11 -17.36
N ALA A 70 5.07 -2.47 -18.29
CA ALA A 70 5.66 -1.48 -19.18
C ALA A 70 6.00 -0.16 -18.47
N ALA A 71 5.30 0.16 -17.38
CA ALA A 71 5.48 1.36 -16.59
C ALA A 71 6.53 1.24 -15.49
N ALA A 72 6.86 0.02 -15.04
CA ALA A 72 7.75 -0.24 -13.91
C ALA A 72 9.08 0.55 -13.94
N PRO A 73 9.83 0.62 -15.06
CA PRO A 73 11.07 1.40 -15.09
C PRO A 73 10.88 2.89 -14.79
N LEU A 74 9.75 3.49 -15.21
CA LEU A 74 9.46 4.89 -14.91
C LEU A 74 9.09 5.10 -13.45
N PHE A 75 8.44 4.13 -12.80
CA PHE A 75 8.22 4.17 -11.35
C PHE A 75 9.55 4.12 -10.59
N GLU A 76 10.49 3.27 -10.99
CA GLU A 76 11.83 3.22 -10.39
C GLU A 76 12.60 4.54 -10.54
N GLU A 77 12.55 5.15 -11.73
CA GLU A 77 13.15 6.47 -11.98
C GLU A 77 12.53 7.56 -11.08
N ASN A 78 11.21 7.50 -10.89
CA ASN A 78 10.47 8.41 -10.03
C ASN A 78 10.84 8.23 -8.55
N GLU A 79 10.94 7.00 -8.03
CA GLU A 79 11.39 6.75 -6.65
C GLU A 79 12.82 7.28 -6.45
N ALA A 80 13.74 6.98 -7.36
CA ALA A 80 15.11 7.45 -7.27
C ALA A 80 15.20 8.99 -7.24
N TYR A 81 14.28 9.70 -7.93
CA TYR A 81 14.17 11.16 -7.85
C TYR A 81 13.64 11.61 -6.50
N LEU A 82 12.59 10.99 -5.99
CA LEU A 82 11.96 11.37 -4.72
C LEU A 82 12.90 11.19 -3.53
N ASP A 83 13.79 10.19 -3.58
CA ASP A 83 14.83 9.98 -2.57
C ASP A 83 15.87 11.12 -2.50
N ARG A 84 16.10 11.81 -3.62
CA ARG A 84 17.17 12.84 -3.75
C ARG A 84 16.65 14.27 -3.83
N CYS A 85 15.36 14.50 -4.11
CA CYS A 85 14.84 15.84 -4.41
C CYS A 85 14.75 16.76 -3.18
N GLY A 86 14.87 16.19 -1.98
CA GLY A 86 14.70 16.87 -0.69
C GLY A 86 13.25 17.25 -0.41
N LEU A 87 13.02 17.92 0.72
CA LEU A 87 11.69 18.39 1.12
C LEU A 87 11.21 19.53 0.21
N ARG A 88 10.02 19.37 -0.36
CA ARG A 88 9.38 20.32 -1.30
C ARG A 88 7.93 20.56 -0.91
N ALA A 89 7.39 21.72 -1.28
CA ALA A 89 5.94 21.92 -1.23
C ALA A 89 5.28 21.04 -2.29
N MET A 90 4.12 20.46 -1.97
CA MET A 90 3.38 19.61 -2.88
C MET A 90 3.13 20.34 -4.22
N PRO A 91 3.45 19.73 -5.37
CA PRO A 91 3.23 20.32 -6.69
C PRO A 91 1.75 20.65 -6.96
N ARG A 92 1.50 21.73 -7.74
CA ARG A 92 0.12 22.17 -8.06
C ARG A 92 -0.69 21.09 -8.78
N LEU A 93 -0.05 20.34 -9.67
CA LEU A 93 -0.69 19.25 -10.41
C LEU A 93 -1.16 18.15 -9.44
N THR A 94 -0.26 17.69 -8.56
CA THR A 94 -0.58 16.71 -7.52
C THR A 94 -1.74 17.17 -6.64
N GLN A 95 -1.71 18.42 -6.16
CA GLN A 95 -2.83 18.99 -5.39
C GLN A 95 -4.15 18.94 -6.18
N ARG A 96 -4.12 19.31 -7.47
CA ARG A 96 -5.31 19.30 -8.32
C ARG A 96 -5.87 17.91 -8.55
N LEU A 97 -5.00 16.90 -8.71
CA LEU A 97 -5.40 15.50 -8.80
C LEU A 97 -6.05 15.03 -7.50
N LEU A 98 -5.43 15.30 -6.35
CA LEU A 98 -5.97 14.94 -5.03
C LEU A 98 -7.32 15.61 -4.75
N MET A 99 -7.54 16.84 -5.21
CA MET A 99 -8.84 17.52 -5.10
C MET A 99 -9.96 16.89 -5.94
N SER A 100 -9.62 16.04 -6.91
CA SER A 100 -10.60 15.39 -7.79
C SER A 100 -11.11 14.04 -7.27
N ILE A 101 -10.50 13.55 -6.19
CA ILE A 101 -10.78 12.21 -5.64
C ILE A 101 -12.03 12.23 -4.77
N ASP A 102 -12.93 11.28 -4.99
CA ASP A 102 -13.99 10.93 -4.05
C ASP A 102 -13.42 10.02 -2.95
N TYR A 103 -12.90 10.65 -1.89
CA TYR A 103 -12.26 9.94 -0.78
C TYR A 103 -13.20 8.95 -0.08
N GLN A 104 -14.49 9.30 0.05
CA GLN A 104 -15.48 8.45 0.68
C GLN A 104 -15.72 7.19 -0.15
N HIS A 105 -15.81 7.33 -1.47
CA HIS A 105 -15.94 6.20 -2.37
C HIS A 105 -14.71 5.28 -2.28
N VAL A 106 -13.50 5.84 -2.35
CA VAL A 106 -12.24 5.07 -2.28
C VAL A 106 -12.17 4.27 -0.97
N MET A 107 -12.41 4.93 0.16
CA MET A 107 -12.41 4.33 1.48
C MET A 107 -13.44 3.19 1.59
N THR A 108 -14.66 3.43 1.09
CA THR A 108 -15.74 2.44 1.09
C THR A 108 -15.37 1.21 0.27
N LYS A 109 -14.83 1.40 -0.94
CA LYS A 109 -14.41 0.28 -1.80
C LYS A 109 -13.30 -0.56 -1.20
N ARG A 110 -12.29 0.08 -0.60
CA ARG A 110 -11.21 -0.61 0.12
C ARG A 110 -11.74 -1.42 1.29
N ASN A 111 -12.68 -0.88 2.05
CA ASN A 111 -13.33 -1.59 3.16
C ASN A 111 -14.13 -2.80 2.68
N GLU A 112 -14.91 -2.66 1.61
CA GLU A 112 -15.66 -3.76 0.98
C GLU A 112 -14.73 -4.88 0.49
N ASN A 113 -13.65 -4.52 -0.21
CA ASN A 113 -12.67 -5.46 -0.74
C ASN A 113 -11.93 -6.19 0.39
N TYR A 114 -11.52 -5.47 1.44
CA TYR A 114 -10.90 -6.06 2.62
C TYR A 114 -11.82 -7.08 3.30
N LEU A 115 -13.08 -6.72 3.54
CA LEU A 115 -14.08 -7.62 4.11
C LEU A 115 -14.32 -8.85 3.23
N PHE A 116 -14.37 -8.66 1.91
CA PHE A 116 -14.51 -9.75 0.97
C PHE A 116 -13.36 -10.75 1.12
N LEU A 117 -12.10 -10.28 1.09
CA LEU A 117 -10.93 -11.16 1.28
C LEU A 117 -10.94 -11.82 2.65
N ARG A 118 -11.22 -11.06 3.72
CA ARG A 118 -11.31 -11.59 5.09
C ARG A 118 -12.32 -12.72 5.19
N ASN A 119 -13.54 -12.54 4.68
CA ASN A 119 -14.59 -13.54 4.79
C ASN A 119 -14.23 -14.87 4.11
N HIS A 120 -13.40 -14.85 3.07
CA HIS A 120 -12.99 -16.06 2.34
C HIS A 120 -11.66 -16.65 2.82
N LEU A 121 -10.72 -15.81 3.27
CA LEU A 121 -9.33 -16.21 3.50
C LEU A 121 -8.95 -16.24 5.00
N ASN A 122 -9.72 -15.62 5.89
CA ASN A 122 -9.43 -15.60 7.34
C ASN A 122 -9.23 -17.00 7.98
N PRO A 123 -9.92 -18.08 7.57
CA PRO A 123 -9.64 -19.42 8.08
C PRO A 123 -8.19 -19.88 7.86
N TYR A 124 -7.55 -19.39 6.80
CA TYR A 124 -6.17 -19.74 6.43
C TYR A 124 -5.16 -18.67 6.85
N ASN A 125 -5.63 -17.48 7.26
CA ASN A 125 -4.77 -16.39 7.68
C ASN A 125 -4.25 -16.64 9.10
N GLN A 126 -2.92 -16.62 9.25
CA GLN A 126 -2.26 -16.81 10.52
C GLN A 126 -2.11 -15.51 11.31
N LEU A 127 -2.27 -14.35 10.65
CA LEU A 127 -2.51 -13.09 11.36
C LEU A 127 -3.96 -13.08 11.85
N LYS A 128 -4.12 -13.13 13.18
CA LYS A 128 -5.43 -12.98 13.83
C LYS A 128 -5.65 -11.53 14.17
N THR A 129 -6.59 -10.89 13.46
CA THR A 129 -7.06 -9.55 13.77
C THR A 129 -8.51 -9.64 14.23
N ASP A 130 -8.78 -9.31 15.49
CA ASP A 130 -10.13 -9.39 16.06
C ASP A 130 -10.95 -8.12 15.81
N SER A 131 -10.34 -7.03 15.33
CA SER A 131 -11.04 -5.78 15.05
C SER A 131 -11.69 -5.78 13.65
N ASN A 132 -12.90 -5.25 13.56
CA ASN A 132 -13.49 -4.76 12.30
C ASN A 132 -13.26 -3.25 12.13
N ASP A 133 -12.32 -2.71 12.90
CA ASP A 133 -11.99 -1.30 12.93
C ASP A 133 -10.83 -1.06 11.96
N PHE A 134 -11.19 -0.80 10.70
CA PHE A 134 -10.25 -0.45 9.64
C PHE A 134 -10.86 0.67 8.81
N ASN A 135 -10.04 1.67 8.46
CA ASN A 135 -10.48 2.77 7.63
C ASN A 135 -9.69 2.83 6.32
N GLY A 136 -10.30 2.35 5.23
CA GLY A 136 -9.73 2.33 3.90
C GLY A 136 -8.35 1.66 3.85
N PRO A 137 -8.23 0.37 4.18
CA PRO A 137 -6.93 -0.29 4.32
C PRO A 137 -6.10 -0.25 3.03
N MET A 138 -4.77 -0.23 3.20
CA MET A 138 -3.84 -0.26 2.06
C MET A 138 -3.84 -1.63 1.36
N CYS A 139 -3.91 -2.71 2.16
CA CYS A 139 -3.92 -4.10 1.71
C CYS A 139 -4.68 -4.98 2.71
N TYR A 140 -4.97 -6.23 2.33
CA TYR A 140 -5.36 -7.28 3.26
C TYR A 140 -4.11 -8.11 3.63
N PRO A 141 -3.63 -8.02 4.88
CA PRO A 141 -2.40 -8.71 5.29
C PRO A 141 -2.68 -10.20 5.49
N PHE A 142 -2.21 -11.03 4.57
CA PHE A 142 -2.38 -12.48 4.61
C PHE A 142 -1.06 -13.17 4.93
N LEU A 143 -0.93 -13.69 6.16
CA LEU A 143 0.26 -14.42 6.60
C LEU A 143 -0.02 -15.92 6.57
N MET A 144 0.86 -16.66 5.92
CA MET A 144 0.83 -18.13 5.91
C MET A 144 2.24 -18.68 5.74
N ASP A 145 2.48 -19.92 6.16
CA ASP A 145 3.73 -20.59 5.82
C ASP A 145 3.87 -20.74 4.30
N ASN A 146 5.06 -20.50 3.75
CA ASN A 146 5.32 -20.48 2.31
C ASN A 146 4.66 -19.28 1.60
N GLY A 147 4.60 -18.12 2.26
CA GLY A 147 4.03 -16.91 1.67
C GLY A 147 4.83 -16.43 0.45
N GLU A 148 6.14 -16.60 0.47
CA GLU A 148 7.04 -16.33 -0.67
C GLU A 148 6.60 -17.06 -1.95
N GLN A 149 6.33 -18.36 -1.86
CA GLN A 149 5.86 -19.16 -2.99
C GLN A 149 4.45 -18.75 -3.44
N LEU A 150 3.60 -18.28 -2.51
CA LEU A 150 2.30 -17.72 -2.89
C LEU A 150 2.46 -16.41 -3.66
N LYS A 151 3.40 -15.52 -3.26
CA LYS A 151 3.70 -14.29 -4.02
C LYS A 151 4.13 -14.61 -5.45
N GLU A 152 5.03 -15.57 -5.64
CA GLU A 152 5.44 -16.06 -6.97
C GLU A 152 4.24 -16.59 -7.77
N TYR A 153 3.40 -17.43 -7.15
CA TYR A 153 2.23 -18.02 -7.79
C TYR A 153 1.19 -16.98 -8.23
N LEU A 154 1.01 -15.92 -7.43
CA LEU A 154 0.16 -14.77 -7.74
C LEU A 154 0.75 -13.94 -8.89
N MET A 155 2.05 -13.68 -8.87
CA MET A 155 2.76 -12.93 -9.89
C MET A 155 2.67 -13.60 -11.27
N GLU A 156 2.84 -14.93 -11.35
CA GLU A 156 2.64 -15.71 -12.59
C GLU A 156 1.22 -15.54 -13.20
N ARG A 157 0.25 -15.20 -12.36
CA ARG A 157 -1.16 -14.97 -12.73
C ARG A 157 -1.49 -13.48 -12.86
N ARG A 158 -0.48 -12.62 -12.89
CA ARG A 158 -0.60 -11.15 -13.00
C ARG A 158 -1.37 -10.51 -11.83
N ILE A 159 -1.29 -11.12 -10.66
CA ILE A 159 -1.74 -10.53 -9.40
C ILE A 159 -0.47 -10.06 -8.68
N PHE A 160 -0.16 -8.78 -8.82
CA PHE A 160 1.03 -8.18 -8.23
C PHE A 160 0.78 -7.83 -6.76
N VAL A 161 1.70 -8.24 -5.90
CA VAL A 161 1.72 -7.95 -4.47
C VAL A 161 3.09 -7.38 -4.11
N ASN A 162 3.13 -6.50 -3.12
CA ASN A 162 4.38 -5.87 -2.70
C ASN A 162 5.15 -6.77 -1.72
N ASP A 163 6.47 -6.58 -1.70
CA ASP A 163 7.32 -7.09 -0.63
C ASP A 163 7.44 -6.04 0.49
N TYR A 164 7.22 -6.47 1.73
CA TYR A 164 7.42 -5.67 2.94
C TYR A 164 8.03 -6.59 4.00
N TRP A 165 9.10 -6.26 4.72
CA TRP A 165 10.09 -5.19 4.56
C TRP A 165 11.43 -5.90 4.39
N GLU A 166 12.02 -5.91 3.19
CA GLU A 166 13.19 -6.75 2.87
C GLU A 166 14.36 -6.50 3.82
N GLU A 167 14.58 -5.24 4.21
CA GLU A 167 15.66 -4.86 5.12
C GLU A 167 15.52 -5.45 6.53
N VAL A 168 14.32 -5.90 6.92
CA VAL A 168 14.09 -6.56 8.21
C VAL A 168 14.78 -7.92 8.24
N LEU A 169 14.87 -8.63 7.10
CA LEU A 169 15.46 -9.97 7.02
C LEU A 169 16.93 -9.99 7.45
N GLU A 170 17.65 -8.89 7.24
CA GLU A 170 19.06 -8.73 7.63
C GLU A 170 19.24 -8.20 9.05
N ARG A 171 18.18 -7.65 9.68
CA ARG A 171 18.24 -6.92 10.95
C ARG A 171 17.81 -7.73 12.16
N VAL A 172 17.11 -8.84 11.96
CA VAL A 172 16.50 -9.62 13.04
C VAL A 172 16.87 -11.11 12.94
N PRO A 173 16.80 -11.88 14.04
CA PRO A 173 17.08 -13.32 14.01
C PRO A 173 16.15 -14.08 13.05
N THR A 174 16.68 -15.08 12.34
CA THR A 174 15.92 -15.86 11.34
C THR A 174 14.76 -16.66 11.92
N ASP A 175 14.79 -16.93 13.23
CA ASP A 175 13.74 -17.61 14.00
C ASP A 175 12.75 -16.65 14.66
N SER A 176 12.87 -15.33 14.43
CA SER A 176 11.97 -14.32 15.00
C SER A 176 10.65 -14.22 14.22
N PHE A 177 9.61 -13.70 14.90
CA PHE A 177 8.33 -13.42 14.27
C PHE A 177 8.45 -12.36 13.17
N GLU A 178 9.26 -11.32 13.38
CA GLU A 178 9.50 -10.23 12.44
C GLU A 178 10.15 -10.74 11.15
N HIS A 179 11.14 -11.64 11.26
CA HIS A 179 11.75 -12.29 10.08
C HIS A 179 10.70 -13.05 9.27
N ARG A 180 9.89 -13.87 9.96
CA ARG A 180 8.80 -14.61 9.32
C ARG A 180 7.77 -13.68 8.69
N LEU A 181 7.36 -12.63 9.39
CA LEU A 181 6.40 -11.65 8.88
C LEU A 181 6.92 -11.01 7.60
N ALA A 182 8.17 -10.52 7.58
CA ALA A 182 8.74 -9.91 6.39
C ALA A 182 8.86 -10.89 5.20
N LYS A 183 9.16 -12.17 5.49
CA LYS A 183 9.32 -13.20 4.46
C LYS A 183 7.99 -13.69 3.88
N ASP A 184 7.05 -14.03 4.77
CA ASP A 184 5.86 -14.82 4.48
C ASP A 184 4.55 -14.01 4.43
N LEU A 185 4.60 -12.70 4.71
CA LEU A 185 3.43 -11.84 4.51
C LEU A 185 3.12 -11.67 3.02
N VAL A 186 1.86 -11.87 2.68
CA VAL A 186 1.30 -11.62 1.35
C VAL A 186 0.28 -10.48 1.46
N PRO A 187 0.66 -9.23 1.15
CA PRO A 187 -0.24 -8.08 1.23
C PRO A 187 -1.17 -8.07 0.00
N LEU A 188 -2.32 -8.75 0.11
CA LEU A 188 -3.27 -8.87 -0.99
C LEU A 188 -3.92 -7.50 -1.32
N PRO A 189 -4.09 -7.16 -2.61
CA PRO A 189 -4.61 -5.85 -3.00
C PRO A 189 -6.08 -5.70 -2.63
N VAL A 190 -6.44 -4.52 -2.13
CA VAL A 190 -7.82 -4.13 -1.81
C VAL A 190 -8.19 -2.78 -2.43
N ASP A 191 -7.33 -2.27 -3.32
CA ASP A 191 -7.45 -0.97 -3.95
C ASP A 191 -8.82 -0.74 -4.61
N GLN A 192 -9.28 0.51 -4.65
CA GLN A 192 -10.58 0.91 -5.22
C GLN A 192 -10.77 0.55 -6.70
N HIS A 193 -9.69 0.33 -7.46
CA HIS A 193 -9.78 -0.08 -8.86
C HIS A 193 -10.12 -1.56 -8.99
N CYS A 194 -9.94 -2.37 -7.94
CA CYS A 194 -10.29 -3.78 -7.96
C CYS A 194 -11.81 -3.95 -7.92
N SER A 195 -12.34 -4.46 -9.02
CA SER A 195 -13.71 -4.91 -9.18
C SER A 195 -14.01 -6.17 -8.34
N THR A 196 -15.30 -6.46 -8.15
CA THR A 196 -15.75 -7.71 -7.54
C THR A 196 -15.21 -8.94 -8.27
N ALA A 197 -15.07 -8.87 -9.60
CA ALA A 197 -14.52 -9.96 -10.40
C ALA A 197 -13.04 -10.21 -10.07
N GLU A 198 -12.25 -9.16 -9.91
CA GLU A 198 -10.83 -9.27 -9.49
C GLU A 198 -10.70 -9.82 -8.07
N MET A 199 -11.57 -9.40 -7.14
CA MET A 199 -11.62 -9.98 -5.79
C MET A 199 -11.88 -11.49 -5.81
N HIS A 200 -12.81 -11.95 -6.65
CA HIS A 200 -13.05 -13.38 -6.85
C HIS A 200 -11.85 -14.11 -7.46
N ILE A 201 -11.15 -13.48 -8.41
CA ILE A 201 -9.93 -14.03 -9.01
C ILE A 201 -8.86 -14.23 -7.93
N ILE A 202 -8.60 -13.22 -7.10
CA ILE A 202 -7.61 -13.28 -6.01
C ILE A 202 -7.94 -14.42 -5.05
N VAL A 203 -9.18 -14.47 -4.54
CA VAL A 203 -9.60 -15.54 -3.61
C VAL A 203 -9.43 -16.91 -4.24
N ARG A 204 -9.89 -17.09 -5.49
CA ARG A 204 -9.77 -18.37 -6.18
C ARG A 204 -8.31 -18.79 -6.32
N THR A 205 -7.42 -17.88 -6.73
CA THR A 205 -6.00 -18.17 -6.91
C THR A 205 -5.31 -18.56 -5.60
N VAL A 206 -5.60 -17.84 -4.50
CA VAL A 206 -5.06 -18.20 -3.17
C VAL A 206 -5.57 -19.59 -2.73
N LEU A 207 -6.87 -19.87 -2.88
CA LEU A 207 -7.45 -21.16 -2.50
C LEU A 207 -6.96 -22.32 -3.38
N GLU A 208 -6.68 -22.07 -4.66
CA GLU A 208 -6.05 -23.04 -5.56
C GLU A 208 -4.63 -23.39 -5.09
N PHE A 209 -3.83 -22.40 -4.72
CA PHE A 209 -2.49 -22.62 -4.17
C PHE A 209 -2.50 -23.45 -2.89
N LEU A 210 -3.39 -23.12 -1.95
CA LEU A 210 -3.55 -23.86 -0.70
C LEU A 210 -3.86 -25.35 -0.94
N LYS A 211 -4.74 -25.66 -1.90
CA LYS A 211 -5.07 -27.05 -2.26
C LYS A 211 -3.91 -27.83 -2.88
N ILE A 212 -2.97 -27.16 -3.55
CA ILE A 212 -1.77 -27.79 -4.13
C ILE A 212 -0.82 -28.16 -3.00
N LYS A 213 -0.64 -27.27 -2.02
CA LYS A 213 0.21 -27.50 -0.85
C LYS A 213 -0.31 -28.63 0.03
N ASP A 214 -1.62 -28.73 0.27
CA ASP A 214 -2.21 -29.82 1.08
C ASP A 214 -2.00 -31.23 0.48
N LYS A 215 -1.63 -31.32 -0.81
CA LYS A 215 -1.41 -32.59 -1.53
C LYS A 215 0.08 -32.95 -1.70
N SER A 216 0.99 -32.05 -1.33
CA SER A 216 2.44 -32.20 -1.50
C SER A 216 3.09 -32.61 -0.18
#